data_AF-A0A1F4PRI6-F1
#
_entry.id   AF-A0A1F4PRI6-F1
#
_cell.length_a   1.000
_cell.length_b   1.000
_cell.length_c   1.000
_cell.angle_alpha   90.00
_cell.angle_beta   90.00
_cell.angle_gamma   90.00
#
_symmetry.space_group_name_H-M   'P 1'
#
loop_
_entity.id
_entity.type
_entity.pdbx_description
1 polymer ?
#
loop_
_entity_poly.entity_id
_entity_poly.type
_entity_poly.pdbx_seq_one_letter_code
_entity_poly.pdbx_strand_id
1 'polypeptide(L)'
;MATIYGLDFRQRVVHLRKDKNISVKKISKLLLISPESIYDWLKREKTTGNLAPKTGYQRGHSHKIKDIEAFKKFVDSNPHDSAKMLAEKLGNVSKATVAKVLKDIGYSKKKDFWLQRTEARRSRNI
;
A
#
# COMPACT_ATOMS: atom_id res chain seq x y z
N MET A 1 -17.21 3.47 -11.05
CA MET A 1 -15.73 3.52 -11.09
C MET A 1 -15.29 4.95 -10.83
N ALA A 2 -14.34 5.18 -9.93
CA ALA A 2 -13.77 6.52 -9.73
C ALA A 2 -12.67 6.76 -10.78
N THR A 3 -12.95 7.61 -11.77
CA THR A 3 -11.98 8.00 -12.79
C THR A 3 -11.19 9.21 -12.31
N ILE A 4 -9.86 9.12 -12.33
CA ILE A 4 -9.00 10.26 -12.04
C ILE A 4 -8.87 11.06 -13.33
N TYR A 5 -9.57 12.19 -13.40
CA TYR A 5 -9.41 13.12 -14.52
C TYR A 5 -8.00 13.68 -14.55
N GLY A 6 -7.38 13.67 -15.74
CA GLY A 6 -6.05 14.21 -15.99
C GLY A 6 -5.95 15.72 -15.76
N LEU A 7 -4.72 16.23 -15.65
CA LEU A 7 -4.46 17.64 -15.34
C LEU A 7 -5.01 18.59 -16.42
N ASP A 8 -4.75 18.27 -17.68
CA ASP A 8 -5.15 19.09 -18.84
C ASP A 8 -6.68 19.27 -18.90
N PHE A 9 -7.42 18.20 -18.58
CA PHE A 9 -8.88 18.24 -18.53
C PHE A 9 -9.39 19.21 -17.47
N ARG A 10 -8.78 19.19 -16.28
CA ARG A 10 -9.14 20.10 -15.17
C ARG A 10 -8.80 21.54 -15.50
N GLN A 11 -7.63 21.79 -16.10
CA GLN A 11 -7.23 23.11 -16.57
C GLN A 11 -8.22 23.66 -17.59
N ARG A 12 -8.66 22.84 -18.55
CA ARG A 12 -9.67 23.23 -19.54
C ARG A 12 -11.00 23.60 -18.89
N VAL A 13 -11.44 22.84 -17.89
CA VAL A 13 -12.68 23.11 -17.14
C VAL A 13 -12.59 24.44 -16.39
N VAL A 14 -11.46 24.70 -15.74
CA VAL A 14 -11.22 25.96 -15.01
C VAL A 14 -11.14 27.15 -15.97
N HIS A 15 -10.46 27.01 -17.11
CA HIS A 15 -10.40 28.02 -18.17
C HIS A 15 -11.80 28.38 -18.69
N LEU A 16 -12.64 27.37 -18.98
CA LEU A 16 -14.04 27.61 -19.39
C LEU A 16 -14.85 28.37 -18.33
N ARG A 17 -14.53 28.18 -17.04
CA ARG A 17 -15.22 28.85 -15.95
C ARG A 17 -14.72 30.28 -15.74
N LYS A 18 -13.40 30.51 -15.79
CA LYS A 18 -12.79 31.82 -15.51
C LYS A 18 -12.82 32.74 -16.72
N ASP A 19 -12.35 32.26 -17.87
CA ASP A 19 -12.13 33.11 -19.04
C ASP A 19 -13.40 33.28 -19.87
N LYS A 20 -14.21 32.22 -19.98
CA LYS A 20 -15.48 32.25 -20.73
C LYS A 20 -16.72 32.50 -19.84
N ASN A 21 -16.52 32.63 -18.52
CA ASN A 21 -17.58 32.83 -17.51
C ASN A 21 -18.79 31.87 -17.64
N ILE A 22 -18.56 30.63 -18.08
CA ILE A 22 -19.64 29.65 -18.32
C ILE A 22 -20.14 29.10 -16.98
N SER A 23 -21.45 28.91 -16.83
CA SER A 23 -22.04 28.33 -15.62
C SER A 23 -21.60 26.87 -15.41
N VAL A 24 -21.41 26.46 -14.15
CA VAL A 24 -21.02 25.09 -13.78
C VAL A 24 -22.01 24.05 -14.35
N LYS A 25 -23.32 24.36 -14.31
CA LYS A 25 -24.37 23.51 -14.89
C LYS A 25 -24.18 23.31 -16.40
N LYS A 26 -23.78 24.35 -17.14
CA LYS A 26 -23.55 24.26 -18.58
C LYS A 26 -22.26 23.48 -18.88
N ILE A 27 -21.19 23.69 -18.12
CA ILE A 27 -19.94 22.92 -18.24
C ILE A 27 -20.18 21.43 -17.96
N SER A 28 -20.93 21.11 -16.90
CA SER A 28 -21.31 19.74 -16.54
C SER A 28 -22.03 19.02 -17.69
N LYS A 29 -23.01 19.68 -18.32
CA LYS A 29 -23.72 19.13 -19.50
C LYS A 29 -22.81 18.99 -20.73
N LEU A 30 -21.93 19.95 -20.97
CA LEU A 30 -21.04 19.95 -22.15
C LEU A 30 -19.95 18.88 -22.07
N LEU A 31 -19.39 18.65 -20.88
CA LEU A 31 -18.27 17.74 -20.67
C LEU A 31 -18.69 16.41 -20.03
N LEU A 32 -19.98 16.21 -19.77
CA LEU A 32 -20.55 15.01 -19.15
C LEU A 32 -19.89 14.65 -17.82
N ILE A 33 -19.63 15.67 -16.99
CA ILE A 33 -19.00 15.52 -15.67
C ILE A 33 -19.94 16.01 -14.56
N SER A 34 -19.75 15.47 -13.35
CA SER A 34 -20.55 15.89 -12.20
C SER A 34 -20.24 17.35 -11.82
N PRO A 35 -21.25 18.17 -11.48
CA PRO A 35 -21.04 19.53 -10.99
C PRO A 35 -20.13 19.57 -9.75
N GLU A 36 -20.22 18.56 -8.88
CA GLU A 36 -19.43 18.44 -7.65
C GLU A 36 -17.93 18.36 -7.96
N SER A 37 -17.56 17.58 -8.99
CA SER A 37 -16.16 17.47 -9.44
C SER A 37 -15.60 18.83 -9.87
N ILE A 38 -16.42 19.65 -10.54
CA ILE A 38 -16.04 21.01 -10.96
C ILE A 38 -15.85 21.90 -9.74
N TYR A 39 -16.77 21.87 -8.77
CA TYR A 39 -16.66 22.65 -7.53
C TYR A 39 -15.41 22.27 -6.73
N ASP A 40 -15.10 20.98 -6.64
CA ASP A 40 -13.89 20.50 -5.97
C ASP A 40 -12.61 21.03 -6.60
N TRP A 41 -12.53 21.08 -7.93
CA TRP A 41 -11.36 21.64 -8.63
C TRP A 41 -11.23 23.14 -8.43
N LEU A 42 -12.33 23.89 -8.51
CA LEU A 42 -12.34 25.33 -8.24
C LEU A 42 -11.94 25.63 -6.79
N LYS A 43 -12.45 24.85 -5.84
CA LYS A 43 -12.09 24.97 -4.42
C LYS A 43 -10.61 24.70 -4.22
N ARG A 44 -10.08 23.65 -4.86
CA ARG A 44 -8.68 23.25 -4.72
C ARG A 44 -7.71 24.24 -5.36
N GLU A 45 -8.08 24.79 -6.51
CA GLU A 45 -7.31 25.86 -7.13
C GLU A 45 -7.25 27.10 -6.22
N LYS A 46 -8.37 27.48 -5.60
CA LYS A 46 -8.40 28.59 -4.64
C LYS A 46 -7.57 28.35 -3.38
N THR A 47 -7.55 27.12 -2.84
CA THR A 47 -6.83 26.84 -1.59
C THR A 47 -5.36 26.51 -1.78
N THR A 48 -5.01 25.81 -2.86
CA THR A 48 -3.67 25.24 -3.05
C THR A 48 -2.93 25.89 -4.24
N GLY A 49 -3.63 26.62 -5.12
CA GLY A 49 -3.07 27.09 -6.39
C GLY A 49 -2.77 25.98 -7.41
N ASN A 50 -3.11 24.72 -7.10
CA ASN A 50 -2.77 23.56 -7.91
C ASN A 50 -4.00 22.68 -8.19
N LEU A 51 -4.11 22.20 -9.44
CA LEU A 51 -5.18 21.34 -9.94
C LEU A 51 -4.83 19.85 -9.97
N ALA A 52 -3.58 19.49 -9.65
CA ALA A 52 -3.12 18.12 -9.63
C ALA A 52 -4.02 17.21 -8.76
N PRO A 53 -4.24 15.94 -9.14
CA PRO A 53 -4.98 14.97 -8.31
C PRO A 53 -4.38 14.81 -6.91
N LYS A 54 -5.19 14.37 -5.94
CA LYS A 54 -4.62 13.99 -4.63
C LYS A 54 -3.88 12.68 -4.84
N THR A 55 -2.58 12.69 -4.63
CA THR A 55 -1.75 11.48 -4.60
C THR A 55 -1.65 10.96 -3.16
N GLY A 56 -1.30 9.68 -2.98
CA GLY A 56 -1.03 9.11 -1.66
C GLY A 56 -2.25 8.75 -0.80
N TYR A 57 -3.47 8.71 -1.35
CA TYR A 57 -4.64 8.18 -0.62
C TYR A 57 -4.53 6.68 -0.37
N GLN A 58 -3.92 5.94 -1.30
CA GLN A 58 -3.67 4.51 -1.14
C GLN A 58 -2.59 4.29 -0.08
N ARG A 59 -3.03 4.10 1.16
CA ARG A 59 -2.18 3.55 2.22
C ARG A 59 -2.27 2.04 2.11
N GLY A 60 -1.16 1.39 1.78
CA GLY A 60 -1.08 -0.07 1.83
C GLY A 60 -1.35 -0.59 3.25
N HIS A 61 -1.54 -1.91 3.39
CA HIS A 61 -1.70 -2.52 4.70
C HIS A 61 -0.45 -2.27 5.57
N SER A 62 -0.67 -1.88 6.82
CA SER A 62 0.40 -1.70 7.80
C SER A 62 1.23 -2.98 7.94
N HIS A 63 2.56 -2.85 7.95
CA HIS A 63 3.45 -3.98 8.17
C HIS A 63 3.28 -4.56 9.58
N LYS A 64 3.19 -5.90 9.68
CA LYS A 64 3.11 -6.60 10.97
C LYS A 64 4.45 -6.62 11.72
N ILE A 65 5.56 -6.69 10.98
CA ILE A 65 6.92 -6.53 11.52
C ILE A 65 7.29 -5.06 11.31
N LYS A 66 7.26 -4.26 12.38
CA LYS A 66 7.61 -2.83 12.35
C LYS A 66 9.09 -2.59 12.62
N ASP A 67 9.68 -3.40 13.50
CA ASP A 67 11.08 -3.29 13.91
C ASP A 67 11.90 -4.42 13.28
N ILE A 68 12.70 -4.05 12.28
CA ILE A 68 13.56 -4.97 11.53
C ILE A 68 14.79 -5.35 12.37
N GLU A 69 15.29 -4.45 13.22
CA GLU A 69 16.48 -4.70 14.04
C GLU A 69 16.17 -5.67 15.18
N ALA A 70 15.03 -5.49 15.85
CA ALA A 70 14.56 -6.45 16.84
C ALA A 70 14.31 -7.83 16.22
N PHE A 71 13.74 -7.87 15.00
CA PHE A 71 13.55 -9.12 14.27
C PHE A 71 14.89 -9.79 13.91
N LYS A 72 15.91 -9.02 13.51
CA LYS A 72 17.24 -9.55 13.23
C LYS A 72 17.87 -10.18 14.47
N LYS A 73 17.86 -9.48 15.62
CA LYS A 73 18.33 -10.03 16.91
C LYS A 73 17.59 -11.31 17.28
N PHE A 74 16.27 -11.35 17.08
CA PHE A 74 15.46 -12.53 17.36
C PHE A 74 15.85 -13.75 16.49
N VAL A 75 16.14 -13.52 15.21
CA VAL A 75 16.59 -14.55 14.25
C VAL A 75 18.01 -15.02 14.57
N ASP A 76 18.89 -14.12 15.00
CA ASP A 76 20.27 -14.46 15.39
C ASP A 76 20.29 -15.30 16.68
N SER A 77 19.41 -15.01 17.65
CA SER A 77 19.24 -15.81 18.86
C SER A 77 18.62 -17.20 18.63
N ASN A 78 17.94 -17.42 17.50
CA ASN A 78 17.28 -18.69 17.15
C ASN A 78 17.79 -19.24 15.80
N PRO A 79 19.07 -19.67 15.71
CA PRO A 79 19.68 -19.99 14.44
C PRO A 79 19.14 -21.26 13.77
N HIS A 80 18.46 -22.14 14.49
CA HIS A 80 17.96 -23.41 13.93
C HIS A 80 16.46 -23.37 13.57
N ASP A 81 15.77 -22.27 13.88
CA ASP A 81 14.33 -22.20 13.67
C ASP A 81 13.97 -22.02 12.19
N SER A 82 12.95 -22.75 11.75
CA SER A 82 12.30 -22.52 10.46
C SER A 82 11.42 -21.27 10.50
N ALA A 83 11.16 -20.67 9.33
CA ALA A 83 10.20 -19.56 9.19
C ALA A 83 8.79 -19.90 9.76
N LYS A 84 8.43 -21.18 9.82
CA LYS A 84 7.19 -21.63 10.50
C LYS A 84 7.29 -21.50 12.02
N MET A 85 8.38 -21.97 12.61
CA MET A 85 8.62 -21.89 14.05
C MET A 85 8.80 -20.44 14.52
N LEU A 86 9.51 -19.62 13.75
CA LEU A 86 9.64 -18.19 14.03
C LEU A 86 8.26 -17.49 13.99
N ALA A 87 7.39 -17.86 13.05
CA ALA A 87 6.03 -17.33 12.98
C ALA A 87 5.18 -17.77 14.18
N GLU A 88 5.30 -19.02 14.63
CA GLU A 88 4.64 -19.53 15.84
C GLU A 88 5.12 -18.80 17.10
N LYS A 89 6.44 -18.60 17.24
CA LYS A 89 7.03 -17.85 18.37
C LYS A 89 6.63 -16.38 18.38
N LEU A 90 6.46 -15.76 17.20
CA LEU A 90 6.00 -14.37 17.08
C LEU A 90 4.47 -14.24 17.25
N GLY A 91 3.70 -15.31 17.03
CA GLY A 91 2.24 -15.41 17.22
C GLY A 91 1.37 -14.55 16.29
N ASN A 92 1.82 -13.36 15.91
CA ASN A 92 1.04 -12.36 15.18
C ASN A 92 1.36 -12.34 13.67
N VAL A 93 2.43 -13.02 13.24
CA VAL A 93 2.98 -12.92 11.88
C VAL A 93 2.82 -14.24 11.14
N SER A 94 2.43 -14.20 9.85
CA SER A 94 2.34 -15.41 9.04
C SER A 94 3.72 -15.89 8.60
N LYS A 95 3.87 -17.20 8.36
CA LYS A 95 5.08 -17.80 7.77
C LYS A 95 5.54 -17.08 6.50
N ALA A 96 4.60 -16.66 5.65
CA ALA A 96 4.92 -15.97 4.40
C ALA A 96 5.56 -14.59 4.66
N THR A 97 5.05 -13.84 5.64
CA THR A 97 5.61 -12.55 6.04
C THR A 97 6.99 -12.73 6.65
N VAL A 98 7.19 -13.72 7.53
CA VAL A 98 8.51 -14.05 8.09
C VAL A 98 9.51 -14.43 6.98
N ALA A 99 9.11 -15.29 6.05
CA ALA A 99 9.97 -15.70 4.93
C ALA A 99 10.31 -14.54 3.99
N LYS A 100 9.39 -13.58 3.80
CA LYS A 100 9.65 -12.36 3.04
C LYS A 100 10.66 -11.47 3.77
N VAL A 101 10.45 -11.19 5.05
CA VAL A 101 11.36 -10.34 5.84
C VAL A 101 12.75 -10.96 5.97
N LEU A 102 12.86 -12.28 6.15
CA LEU A 102 14.15 -12.99 6.10
C LEU A 102 14.87 -12.75 4.77
N LYS A 103 14.15 -12.85 3.64
CA LYS A 103 14.70 -12.57 2.31
C LYS A 103 15.15 -11.11 2.18
N ASP A 104 14.35 -10.17 2.68
CA ASP A 104 14.63 -8.73 2.59
C ASP A 104 15.89 -8.36 3.42
N ILE A 105 16.18 -9.06 4.51
CA ILE A 105 17.39 -8.88 5.34
C ILE A 105 18.60 -9.69 4.79
N GLY A 106 18.41 -10.50 3.75
CA GLY A 106 19.48 -11.29 3.12
C GLY A 106 19.69 -12.68 3.73
N TYR A 107 18.80 -13.17 4.59
CA TYR A 107 18.82 -14.55 5.08
C TYR A 107 18.13 -15.52 4.11
N SER A 108 18.63 -16.75 4.04
CA SER A 108 17.98 -17.83 3.28
C SER A 108 16.62 -18.19 3.88
N LYS A 109 15.65 -18.58 3.03
CA LYS A 109 14.32 -19.07 3.44
C LYS A 109 14.38 -20.33 4.31
N LYS A 110 15.52 -21.02 4.34
CA LYS A 110 15.74 -22.28 5.07
C LYS A 110 17.09 -22.19 5.76
N LYS A 111 17.08 -22.16 7.09
CA LYS A 111 18.31 -22.19 7.88
C LYS A 111 18.86 -23.60 8.11
N ASP A 112 18.10 -24.66 7.79
CA ASP A 112 18.62 -25.98 7.40
C ASP A 112 17.49 -26.84 6.80
N PHE A 113 17.71 -27.41 5.60
CA PHE A 113 16.68 -28.15 4.85
C PHE A 113 16.38 -29.54 5.46
N TRP A 114 17.36 -30.12 6.17
CA TRP A 114 17.36 -31.52 6.61
C TRP A 114 16.56 -31.77 7.90
N LEU A 115 16.63 -30.87 8.87
CA LEU A 115 16.01 -31.05 10.19
C LEU A 115 14.48 -30.97 10.16
N GLN A 116 13.91 -30.14 9.28
CA GLN A 116 12.46 -29.93 9.17
C GLN A 116 11.69 -31.20 8.75
N ARG A 117 12.30 -32.05 7.92
CA ARG A 117 11.65 -33.31 7.49
C ARG A 117 11.55 -34.29 8.65
N THR A 118 12.54 -34.27 9.54
CA THR A 118 12.62 -35.13 10.73
C THR A 118 11.65 -34.68 11.82
N GLU A 119 11.58 -33.38 12.12
CA GLU A 119 10.66 -32.83 13.12
C GLU A 119 9.19 -32.91 12.69
N ALA A 120 8.88 -32.57 11.44
CA ALA A 120 7.51 -32.70 10.91
C ALA A 120 7.04 -34.16 10.79
N ARG A 121 7.96 -35.13 10.81
CA ARG A 121 7.64 -36.56 10.88
C ARG A 121 7.43 -37.00 12.33
N ARG A 122 8.22 -36.49 13.28
CA ARG A 122 8.03 -36.70 14.72
C ARG A 122 6.70 -36.14 15.23
N SER A 123 6.32 -34.93 14.82
CA SER A 123 5.06 -34.29 15.25
C SER A 123 3.78 -34.89 14.66
N ARG A 124 3.89 -35.80 13.68
CA ARG A 124 2.74 -36.51 13.08
C ARG A 124 2.50 -37.88 13.72
N ASN A 125 3.43 -38.35 14.56
CA ASN A 125 3.42 -39.66 15.20
C ASN A 125 3.22 -39.56 16.73
N ILE A 126 2.73 -38.42 17.22
CA ILE A 126 2.26 -38.16 18.59
C ILE A 126 0.79 -37.76 18.43
#